data_AF-A0A0P6RIW9-F1
#
_entry.id   AF-A0A0P6RIW9-F1
#
_cell.length_a   1.000
_cell.length_b   1.000
_cell.length_c   1.000
_cell.angle_alpha   90.00
_cell.angle_beta   90.00
_cell.angle_gamma   90.00
#
_symmetry.space_group_name_H-M   'P 1'
#
loop_
_entity.id
_entity.type
_entity.pdbx_description
1 polymer ?
#
loop_
_entity_poly.entity_id
_entity_poly.type
_entity_poly.pdbx_seq_one_letter_code
_entity_poly.pdbx_strand_id
1 'polypeptide(L)'
;MALLLFGANIAQSNPTDIPKNASAKSYGDGWECDLGYRIAGEICVAITMPENAYATNRRFGSGWECLHGFLQVERTSCVPVIVPEGGYLGPSGSRWFCHRGFQKIGNTCEKIKLPPHAYLTNSGVGAPWKCDRGFEEIGDICVAISVPDNAFLNNSGYGQPWSCHRGFFEENGACAKVFVPENAYFDEATYGNGWKCERGFSETGNKCIAIELPPNAHLDRSGNQWECNKNFYRSKSQCVLRN
;
A
#
# COMPACT_ATOMS: atom_id res chain seq x y z
N MET A 1 -48.95 -34.34 -56.64
CA MET A 1 -47.60 -34.95 -56.70
C MET A 1 -46.79 -34.16 -57.71
N ALA A 2 -45.98 -33.22 -57.24
CA ALA A 2 -44.92 -32.55 -58.01
C ALA A 2 -44.01 -31.88 -56.97
N LEU A 3 -42.93 -32.57 -56.61
CA LEU A 3 -41.82 -31.99 -55.85
C LEU A 3 -41.04 -31.07 -56.78
N LEU A 4 -40.83 -29.82 -56.39
CA LEU A 4 -39.78 -28.97 -56.97
C LEU A 4 -38.90 -28.44 -55.84
N LEU A 5 -37.70 -29.02 -55.80
CA LEU A 5 -36.60 -28.68 -54.91
C LEU A 5 -36.05 -27.30 -55.29
N PHE A 6 -36.12 -26.34 -54.37
CA PHE A 6 -35.31 -25.12 -54.46
C PHE A 6 -33.89 -25.46 -54.01
N GLY A 7 -32.99 -25.57 -54.97
CA GLY A 7 -31.55 -25.74 -54.73
C GLY A 7 -30.98 -24.55 -53.98
N ALA A 8 -30.28 -24.81 -52.88
CA ALA A 8 -29.45 -23.82 -52.22
C ALA A 8 -28.28 -23.46 -53.17
N ASN A 9 -28.22 -22.21 -53.62
CA ASN A 9 -27.03 -21.66 -54.25
C ASN A 9 -25.95 -21.51 -53.17
N ILE A 10 -25.12 -22.53 -53.02
CA ILE A 10 -23.81 -22.38 -52.36
C ILE A 10 -22.93 -21.68 -53.39
N ALA A 11 -22.70 -20.39 -53.20
CA ALA A 11 -21.68 -19.67 -53.96
C ALA A 11 -20.31 -20.24 -53.57
N GLN A 12 -19.81 -21.19 -54.35
CA GLN A 12 -18.40 -21.59 -54.28
C GLN A 12 -17.58 -20.43 -54.85
N SER A 13 -16.80 -19.76 -54.00
CA SER A 13 -15.77 -18.83 -54.47
C SER A 13 -14.77 -19.64 -55.29
N ASN A 14 -14.60 -19.24 -56.56
CA ASN A 14 -13.67 -19.92 -57.46
C ASN A 14 -12.24 -19.78 -56.93
N PRO A 15 -11.39 -20.84 -57.02
CA PRO A 15 -9.98 -20.77 -56.63
C PRO A 15 -9.13 -19.78 -57.45
N THR A 16 -9.72 -19.06 -58.41
CA THR A 16 -9.08 -18.03 -59.24
C THR A 16 -9.02 -16.63 -58.63
N ASP A 17 -9.72 -16.38 -57.51
CA ASP A 17 -9.72 -15.06 -56.83
C ASP A 17 -8.75 -14.98 -55.62
N ILE A 18 -7.92 -16.00 -55.40
CA ILE A 18 -6.91 -15.98 -54.34
C ILE A 18 -5.62 -15.35 -54.90
N PRO A 19 -5.18 -14.18 -54.38
CA PRO A 19 -3.97 -13.53 -54.87
C PRO A 19 -2.71 -14.34 -54.55
N LYS A 20 -1.62 -14.06 -55.26
CA LYS A 20 -0.33 -14.72 -55.03
C LYS A 20 0.13 -14.53 -53.57
N ASN A 21 0.68 -15.59 -52.98
CA ASN A 21 1.12 -15.67 -51.57
C ASN A 21 -0.04 -15.55 -50.56
N ALA A 22 -1.20 -16.12 -50.90
CA ALA A 22 -2.34 -16.25 -50.01
C ALA A 22 -2.94 -17.66 -50.10
N SER A 23 -3.55 -18.08 -48.99
CA SER A 23 -4.30 -19.32 -48.86
C SER A 23 -5.76 -19.03 -48.53
N ALA A 24 -6.69 -19.90 -48.97
CA ALA A 24 -8.08 -19.83 -48.53
C ALA A 24 -8.16 -19.97 -47.00
N LYS A 25 -9.05 -19.21 -46.36
CA LYS A 25 -9.25 -19.33 -44.91
C LYS A 25 -9.80 -20.70 -44.54
N SER A 26 -9.38 -21.22 -43.39
CA SER A 26 -9.89 -22.48 -42.84
C SER A 26 -11.33 -22.39 -42.34
N TYR A 27 -11.83 -21.18 -42.08
CA TYR A 27 -13.21 -20.90 -41.67
C TYR A 27 -13.68 -19.55 -42.20
N GLY A 28 -14.93 -19.51 -42.68
CA GLY A 28 -15.54 -18.34 -43.31
C GLY A 28 -15.10 -18.12 -44.76
N ASP A 29 -15.71 -17.15 -45.42
CA ASP A 29 -15.37 -16.80 -46.80
C ASP A 29 -14.12 -15.90 -46.87
N GLY A 30 -13.32 -16.08 -47.94
CA GLY A 30 -12.16 -15.26 -48.28
C GLY A 30 -10.81 -15.94 -48.09
N TRP A 31 -9.74 -15.15 -48.18
CA TRP A 31 -8.35 -15.60 -48.15
C TRP A 31 -7.53 -14.90 -47.05
N GLU A 32 -6.38 -15.47 -46.71
CA GLU A 32 -5.39 -14.90 -45.80
C GLU A 32 -3.98 -15.03 -46.39
N CYS A 33 -3.12 -14.03 -46.20
CA CYS A 33 -1.75 -14.07 -46.72
C CYS A 33 -0.94 -15.19 -46.10
N ASP A 34 -0.14 -15.89 -46.89
CA ASP A 34 0.77 -16.94 -46.42
C ASP A 34 1.77 -16.40 -45.39
N LEU A 35 2.37 -17.30 -44.62
CA LEU A 35 3.37 -16.94 -43.62
C LEU A 35 4.54 -16.16 -44.26
N GLY A 36 4.91 -15.02 -43.66
CA GLY A 36 5.92 -14.12 -44.24
C GLY A 36 5.36 -13.06 -45.19
N TYR A 37 4.05 -13.06 -45.42
CA TYR A 37 3.34 -12.04 -46.21
C TYR A 37 2.27 -11.33 -45.38
N ARG A 38 2.00 -10.08 -45.74
CA ARG A 38 0.97 -9.24 -45.09
C ARG A 38 0.01 -8.66 -46.12
N ILE A 39 -1.21 -8.38 -45.68
CA ILE A 39 -2.24 -7.75 -46.51
C ILE A 39 -1.81 -6.32 -46.85
N ALA A 40 -1.87 -5.97 -48.14
CA ALA A 40 -1.71 -4.61 -48.65
C ALA A 40 -2.73 -4.36 -49.76
N GLY A 41 -3.94 -3.92 -49.39
CA GLY A 41 -5.07 -3.87 -50.31
C GLY A 41 -5.57 -5.27 -50.64
N GLU A 42 -5.70 -5.59 -51.93
CA GLU A 42 -6.18 -6.89 -52.43
C GLU A 42 -5.04 -7.88 -52.74
N ILE A 43 -3.81 -7.57 -52.32
CA ILE A 43 -2.64 -8.43 -52.56
C ILE A 43 -1.86 -8.71 -51.27
N CYS A 44 -1.07 -9.78 -51.31
CA CYS A 44 -0.12 -10.14 -50.27
C CYS A 44 1.29 -9.72 -50.66
N VAL A 45 1.86 -8.81 -49.89
CA VAL A 45 3.24 -8.33 -50.07
C VAL A 45 4.16 -8.97 -49.04
N ALA A 46 5.39 -9.26 -49.45
CA ALA A 46 6.39 -9.85 -48.56
C ALA A 46 6.67 -8.91 -47.38
N ILE A 47 6.74 -9.46 -46.18
CA ILE A 47 7.14 -8.71 -44.98
C ILE A 47 8.64 -8.43 -45.11
N THR A 48 8.99 -7.17 -45.34
CA THR A 48 10.38 -6.71 -45.28
C THR A 48 10.68 -6.31 -43.85
N MET A 49 11.59 -7.05 -43.21
CA MET A 49 11.96 -6.82 -41.82
C MET A 49 13.12 -5.82 -41.77
N PRO A 50 12.96 -4.69 -41.07
CA PRO A 50 14.09 -3.79 -40.84
C PRO A 50 15.09 -4.43 -39.88
N GLU A 51 16.28 -3.82 -39.80
CA GLU A 51 17.26 -4.17 -38.78
C GLU A 51 16.64 -4.03 -37.38
N ASN A 52 17.03 -4.91 -36.45
CA ASN A 52 16.55 -4.94 -35.07
C ASN A 52 15.03 -5.19 -34.91
N ALA A 53 14.42 -5.94 -35.81
CA ALA A 53 13.05 -6.42 -35.72
C ALA A 53 12.98 -7.97 -35.76
N TYR A 54 11.85 -8.51 -35.32
CA TYR A 54 11.52 -9.93 -35.41
C TYR A 54 10.11 -10.12 -35.98
N ALA A 55 9.91 -11.23 -36.70
CA ALA A 55 8.60 -11.57 -37.28
C ALA A 55 7.61 -11.97 -36.18
N THR A 56 6.38 -11.44 -36.25
CA THR A 56 5.31 -11.77 -35.29
C THR A 56 4.37 -12.87 -35.80
N ASN A 57 4.57 -13.33 -37.04
CA ASN A 57 3.67 -14.24 -37.76
C ASN A 57 2.22 -13.72 -37.85
N ARG A 58 2.00 -12.41 -37.63
CA ARG A 58 0.73 -11.75 -37.83
C ARG A 58 0.58 -11.38 -39.30
N ARG A 59 -0.58 -11.72 -39.88
CA ARG A 59 -0.92 -11.46 -41.29
C ARG A 59 -1.47 -10.04 -41.53
N PHE A 60 -1.65 -9.27 -40.45
CA PHE A 60 -2.13 -7.89 -40.43
C PHE A 60 -1.12 -6.96 -39.75
N GLY A 61 -1.20 -5.67 -40.03
CA GLY A 61 -0.23 -4.67 -39.54
C GLY A 61 1.13 -4.79 -40.23
N SER A 62 2.21 -4.46 -39.51
CA SER A 62 3.57 -4.52 -40.07
C SER A 62 4.09 -5.96 -40.25
N GLY A 63 3.52 -6.94 -39.55
CA GLY A 63 3.98 -8.34 -39.58
C GLY A 63 5.28 -8.59 -38.80
N TRP A 64 5.84 -7.54 -38.19
CA TRP A 64 7.04 -7.56 -37.36
C TRP A 64 6.88 -6.61 -36.18
N GLU A 65 7.67 -6.84 -35.14
CA GLU A 65 7.83 -5.96 -33.98
C GLU A 65 9.33 -5.72 -33.74
N CYS A 66 9.67 -4.60 -33.11
CA CYS A 66 11.06 -4.31 -32.78
C CYS A 66 11.57 -5.26 -31.69
N LEU A 67 12.86 -5.60 -31.75
CA LEU A 67 13.54 -6.32 -30.68
C LEU A 67 13.50 -5.50 -29.39
N HIS A 68 13.67 -6.19 -28.26
CA HIS A 68 13.76 -5.53 -26.95
C HIS A 68 14.89 -4.50 -26.96
N GLY A 69 14.58 -3.25 -26.57
CA GLY A 69 15.52 -2.13 -26.62
C GLY A 69 15.43 -1.28 -27.88
N PHE A 70 14.44 -1.52 -28.74
CA PHE A 70 14.23 -0.74 -29.95
C PHE A 70 12.79 -0.22 -30.05
N LEU A 71 12.67 0.98 -30.59
CA LEU A 71 11.40 1.67 -30.82
C LEU A 71 11.09 1.77 -32.30
N GLN A 72 9.84 1.49 -32.66
CA GLN A 72 9.38 1.62 -34.03
C GLN A 72 9.28 3.09 -34.42
N VAL A 73 9.91 3.45 -35.54
CA VAL A 73 9.84 4.78 -36.16
C VAL A 73 9.28 4.62 -37.57
N GLU A 74 8.27 5.45 -37.89
CA GLU A 74 7.63 5.52 -39.21
C GLU A 74 7.09 4.18 -39.77
N ARG A 75 6.87 3.17 -38.92
CA ARG A 75 6.48 1.79 -39.29
C ARG A 75 7.45 1.10 -40.27
N THR A 76 8.67 1.62 -40.40
CA THR A 76 9.67 1.16 -41.38
C THR A 76 11.01 0.84 -40.72
N SER A 77 11.26 1.32 -39.50
CA SER A 77 12.55 1.14 -38.83
C SER A 77 12.38 0.89 -37.33
N CYS A 78 13.41 0.29 -36.74
CA CYS A 78 13.55 0.09 -35.30
C CYS A 78 14.84 0.79 -34.84
N VAL A 79 14.69 1.87 -34.08
CA VAL A 79 15.82 2.67 -33.56
C VAL A 79 16.09 2.30 -32.10
N PRO A 80 17.36 2.27 -31.65
CA PRO A 80 17.69 1.89 -30.28
C PRO A 80 17.11 2.90 -29.27
N VAL A 81 16.59 2.38 -28.17
CA VAL A 81 16.22 3.17 -27.00
C VAL A 81 17.49 3.61 -26.30
N ILE A 82 17.76 4.91 -26.32
CA ILE A 82 18.88 5.50 -25.58
C ILE A 82 18.53 5.53 -24.09
N VAL A 83 19.26 4.74 -23.30
CA VAL A 83 19.14 4.71 -21.84
C VAL A 83 20.24 5.59 -21.24
N PRO A 84 19.91 6.62 -20.45
CA PRO A 84 20.93 7.47 -19.82
C PRO A 84 21.69 6.72 -18.72
N GLU A 85 22.84 7.26 -18.31
CA GLU A 85 23.57 6.79 -17.12
C GLU A 85 22.65 6.81 -15.88
N GLY A 86 22.71 5.77 -15.04
CA GLY A 86 21.81 5.61 -13.90
C GLY A 86 20.41 5.12 -14.27
N GLY A 87 20.14 4.84 -15.55
CA GLY A 87 18.90 4.24 -16.04
C GLY A 87 19.04 2.78 -16.47
N TYR A 88 17.90 2.11 -16.59
CA TYR A 88 17.78 0.77 -17.17
C TYR A 88 16.58 0.68 -18.09
N LEU A 89 16.66 -0.26 -19.02
CA LEU A 89 15.59 -0.54 -19.96
C LEU A 89 14.46 -1.31 -19.27
N GLY A 90 13.22 -0.85 -19.46
CA GLY A 90 12.04 -1.45 -18.88
C GLY A 90 11.68 -2.81 -19.49
N PRO A 91 10.75 -3.56 -18.88
CA PRO A 91 10.37 -4.89 -19.35
C PRO A 91 9.86 -4.90 -20.80
N SER A 92 9.16 -3.85 -21.24
CA SER A 92 8.66 -3.73 -22.61
C SER A 92 9.74 -3.44 -23.65
N GLY A 93 10.95 -3.06 -23.23
CA GLY A 93 12.04 -2.69 -24.13
C GLY A 93 11.84 -1.36 -24.87
N SER A 94 10.72 -0.67 -24.62
CA SER A 94 10.31 0.57 -25.32
C SER A 94 10.40 1.83 -24.44
N ARG A 95 10.67 1.66 -23.15
CA ARG A 95 10.81 2.74 -22.17
C ARG A 95 11.96 2.41 -21.22
N TRP A 96 12.54 3.43 -20.61
CA TRP A 96 13.55 3.29 -19.57
C TRP A 96 13.08 3.88 -18.25
N PHE A 97 13.69 3.42 -17.17
CA PHE A 97 13.45 3.86 -15.80
C PHE A 97 14.78 4.15 -15.11
N CYS A 98 14.77 4.98 -14.08
CA CYS A 98 15.96 5.21 -13.28
C CYS A 98 16.19 4.07 -12.28
N HIS A 99 17.45 3.71 -12.08
CA HIS A 99 17.84 2.80 -11.01
C HIS A 99 17.43 3.37 -9.64
N ARG A 100 17.28 2.49 -8.64
CA ARG A 100 17.04 2.92 -7.27
C ARG A 100 18.15 3.88 -6.82
N GLY A 101 17.74 5.02 -6.25
CA GLY A 101 18.66 6.10 -5.87
C GLY A 101 18.91 7.14 -6.95
N PHE A 102 18.19 7.04 -8.07
CA PHE A 102 18.16 8.06 -9.12
C PHE A 102 16.74 8.55 -9.33
N GLN A 103 16.61 9.83 -9.66
CA GLN A 103 15.35 10.47 -10.03
C GLN A 103 15.39 10.92 -11.47
N LYS A 104 14.24 10.86 -12.15
CA LYS A 104 14.13 11.28 -13.54
C LYS A 104 14.02 12.80 -13.62
N ILE A 105 14.99 13.44 -14.26
CA ILE A 105 14.98 14.88 -14.56
C ILE A 105 15.07 15.02 -16.07
N GLY A 106 13.96 15.38 -16.72
CA GLY A 106 13.86 15.38 -18.18
C GLY A 106 14.17 14.00 -18.78
N ASN A 107 15.25 13.93 -19.57
CA ASN A 107 15.72 12.71 -20.22
C ASN A 107 16.95 12.08 -19.56
N THR A 108 17.30 12.48 -18.34
CA THR A 108 18.41 11.91 -17.57
C THR A 108 17.92 11.27 -16.27
N CYS A 109 18.78 10.41 -15.71
CA CYS A 109 18.64 9.93 -14.35
C CYS A 109 19.71 10.62 -13.50
N GLU A 110 19.27 11.47 -12.57
CA GLU A 110 20.17 12.15 -11.66
C GLU A 110 20.18 11.45 -10.30
N LYS A 111 21.36 11.28 -9.72
CA LYS A 111 21.53 10.63 -8.42
C LYS A 111 20.84 11.47 -7.33
N ILE A 112 19.96 10.84 -6.57
CA ILE A 112 19.29 11.47 -5.43
C ILE A 112 20.34 11.74 -4.37
N LYS A 113 20.45 13.01 -3.96
CA LYS A 113 21.26 13.42 -2.82
C LYS A 113 20.44 13.19 -1.56
N LEU A 114 20.88 12.25 -0.72
CA LEU A 114 20.27 12.03 0.59
C LEU A 114 20.83 13.03 1.59
N PRO A 115 19.97 13.70 2.39
CA PRO A 115 20.45 14.39 3.57
C PRO A 115 21.02 13.38 4.59
N PRO A 116 21.82 13.83 5.58
CA PRO A 116 22.22 12.98 6.69
C PRO A 116 20.99 12.37 7.38
N HIS A 117 21.13 11.13 7.88
CA HIS A 117 20.06 10.40 8.57
C HIS A 117 18.81 10.14 7.72
N ALA A 118 18.99 9.91 6.41
CA ALA A 118 17.90 9.57 5.51
C ALA A 118 18.21 8.32 4.69
N TYR A 119 17.15 7.61 4.31
CA TYR A 119 17.21 6.43 3.46
C TYR A 119 16.21 6.52 2.31
N LEU A 120 16.56 5.91 1.18
CA LEU A 120 15.69 5.88 -0.01
C LEU A 120 14.44 5.04 0.25
N THR A 121 13.28 5.55 -0.18
CA THR A 121 12.04 4.77 -0.19
C THR A 121 11.68 4.34 -1.61
N ASN A 122 10.75 3.39 -1.73
CA ASN A 122 10.14 3.03 -3.01
C ASN A 122 8.82 3.77 -3.23
N SER A 123 8.56 4.86 -2.49
CA SER A 123 7.31 5.61 -2.61
C SER A 123 7.27 6.35 -3.94
N GLY A 124 6.25 6.08 -4.76
CA GLY A 124 5.96 6.86 -5.97
C GLY A 124 5.26 8.20 -5.69
N VAL A 125 4.96 8.49 -4.42
CA VAL A 125 4.24 9.69 -3.98
C VAL A 125 5.02 10.36 -2.85
N GLY A 126 5.30 11.66 -2.98
CA GLY A 126 6.10 12.42 -2.01
C GLY A 126 7.61 12.33 -2.26
N ALA A 127 8.40 12.66 -1.24
CA ALA A 127 9.87 12.62 -1.32
C ALA A 127 10.38 11.18 -1.58
N PRO A 128 11.45 11.00 -2.39
CA PRO A 128 11.99 9.68 -2.71
C PRO A 128 12.83 9.08 -1.57
N TRP A 129 12.84 9.71 -0.40
CA TRP A 129 13.56 9.32 0.80
C TRP A 129 12.71 9.58 2.04
N LYS A 130 13.11 9.00 3.17
CA LYS A 130 12.55 9.25 4.51
C LYS A 130 13.68 9.32 5.53
N CYS A 131 13.41 9.95 6.66
CA CYS A 131 14.35 10.01 7.77
C CYS A 131 14.48 8.67 8.48
N ASP A 132 15.70 8.36 8.93
CA ASP A 132 16.00 7.23 9.78
C ASP A 132 15.17 7.30 11.08
N ARG A 133 14.97 6.15 11.73
CA ARG A 133 14.28 6.10 13.02
C ARG A 133 14.97 7.05 14.01
N GLY A 134 14.16 7.89 14.66
CA GLY A 134 14.67 8.90 15.61
C GLY A 134 14.96 10.26 14.97
N PHE A 135 14.66 10.42 13.67
CA PHE A 135 14.72 11.68 12.97
C PHE A 135 13.37 12.00 12.34
N GLU A 136 13.06 13.29 12.25
CA GLU A 136 11.86 13.82 11.61
C GLU A 136 12.22 14.73 10.42
N GLU A 137 11.32 14.78 9.44
CA GLU A 137 11.49 15.58 8.23
C GLU A 137 11.12 17.03 8.51
N ILE A 138 12.11 17.93 8.42
CA ILE A 138 11.91 19.38 8.53
C ILE A 138 12.45 20.01 7.24
N GLY A 139 11.56 20.24 6.27
CA GLY A 139 11.96 20.65 4.93
C GLY A 139 12.73 19.54 4.23
N ASP A 140 13.91 19.85 3.67
CA ASP A 140 14.73 18.89 2.93
C ASP A 140 15.82 18.20 3.78
N ILE A 141 15.68 18.22 5.12
CA ILE A 141 16.64 17.60 6.04
C ILE A 141 15.94 16.74 7.09
N CYS A 142 16.72 15.82 7.66
CA CYS A 142 16.32 15.02 8.80
C CYS A 142 16.93 15.59 10.08
N VAL A 143 16.07 15.96 11.02
CA VAL A 143 16.47 16.52 12.32
C VAL A 143 16.18 15.50 13.40
N ALA A 144 17.11 15.34 14.34
CA ALA A 144 16.96 14.40 15.44
C ALA A 144 15.74 14.77 16.29
N ILE A 145 14.88 13.80 16.56
CA ILE A 145 13.73 13.96 17.44
C ILE A 145 14.23 14.16 18.86
N SER A 146 13.83 15.27 19.48
CA SER A 146 14.10 15.50 20.90
C SER A 146 13.18 14.62 21.75
N VAL A 147 13.74 13.54 22.30
CA VAL A 147 13.05 12.66 23.24
C VAL A 147 13.29 13.18 24.66
N PRO A 148 12.25 13.59 25.41
CA PRO A 148 12.43 14.10 26.76
C PRO A 148 12.81 12.98 27.74
N ASP A 149 13.24 13.38 28.94
CA ASP A 149 13.50 12.45 30.03
C ASP A 149 12.26 11.61 30.34
N ASN A 150 12.47 10.33 30.67
CA ASN A 150 11.43 9.34 30.92
C ASN A 150 10.54 9.03 29.70
N ALA A 151 11.00 9.31 28.48
CA ALA A 151 10.32 8.94 27.24
C ALA A 151 11.18 8.00 26.38
N PHE A 152 10.52 7.34 25.42
CA PHE A 152 11.16 6.52 24.40
C PHE A 152 10.52 6.75 23.03
N LEU A 153 11.30 6.58 21.96
CA LEU A 153 10.78 6.64 20.59
C LEU A 153 9.76 5.52 20.36
N ASN A 154 8.54 5.89 20.01
CA ASN A 154 7.50 4.95 19.67
C ASN A 154 7.59 4.57 18.17
N ASN A 155 6.68 3.70 17.72
CA ASN A 155 6.61 3.27 16.31
C ASN A 155 5.47 3.98 15.54
N SER A 156 4.95 5.09 16.07
CA SER A 156 3.84 5.78 15.43
C SER A 156 4.31 6.46 14.15
N GLY A 157 3.61 6.21 13.04
CA GLY A 157 3.85 6.90 11.78
C GLY A 157 3.17 8.27 11.68
N TYR A 158 2.43 8.66 12.70
CA TYR A 158 1.69 9.91 12.79
C TYR A 158 1.58 10.40 14.24
N GLY A 159 1.42 11.70 14.43
CA GLY A 159 1.35 12.30 15.77
C GLY A 159 2.70 12.32 16.47
N GLN A 160 2.67 12.23 17.81
CA GLN A 160 3.87 12.35 18.64
C GLN A 160 4.82 11.15 18.45
N PRO A 161 6.12 11.40 18.18
CA PRO A 161 7.08 10.34 17.84
C PRO A 161 7.64 9.57 19.04
N TRP A 162 7.26 9.95 20.26
CA TRP A 162 7.70 9.31 21.49
C TRP A 162 6.53 9.06 22.43
N SER A 163 6.74 8.17 23.39
CA SER A 163 5.78 7.84 24.44
C SER A 163 6.50 7.81 25.78
N CYS A 164 5.77 8.13 26.85
CA CYS A 164 6.32 8.09 28.19
C CYS A 164 6.55 6.66 28.67
N HIS A 165 7.61 6.46 29.45
CA HIS A 165 7.82 5.23 30.20
C HIS A 165 6.67 5.01 31.19
N ARG A 166 6.47 3.75 31.58
CA ARG A 166 5.49 3.35 32.58
C ARG A 166 5.65 4.20 33.86
N GLY A 167 4.54 4.72 34.38
CA GLY A 167 4.56 5.60 35.55
C GLY A 167 4.75 7.08 35.24
N PHE A 168 4.72 7.48 33.96
CA PHE A 168 4.77 8.86 33.52
C PHE A 168 3.67 9.15 32.47
N PHE A 169 3.17 10.38 32.44
CA PHE A 169 2.25 10.87 31.40
C PHE A 169 2.82 12.06 30.66
N GLU A 170 2.34 12.23 29.42
CA GLU A 170 2.67 13.39 28.62
C GLU A 170 2.01 14.64 29.21
N GLU A 171 2.82 15.65 29.47
CA GLU A 171 2.38 16.96 29.92
C GLU A 171 3.31 18.03 29.31
N ASN A 172 2.75 18.89 28.46
CA ASN A 172 3.46 20.00 27.81
C ASN A 172 4.75 19.57 27.07
N GLY A 173 4.73 18.42 26.39
CA GLY A 173 5.90 17.93 25.64
C GLY A 173 7.00 17.32 26.52
N ALA A 174 6.71 16.99 27.77
CA ALA A 174 7.58 16.23 28.66
C ALA A 174 6.83 15.04 29.28
N CYS A 175 7.57 14.11 29.88
CA CYS A 175 6.98 13.02 30.65
C CYS A 175 7.02 13.33 32.14
N ALA A 176 5.88 13.74 32.67
CA ALA A 176 5.69 14.02 34.09
C ALA A 176 5.37 12.73 34.84
N LYS A 177 5.99 12.54 36.02
CA LYS A 177 5.76 11.35 36.84
C LYS A 177 4.32 11.34 37.35
N VAL A 178 3.65 10.21 37.23
CA VAL A 178 2.29 10.03 37.76
C VAL A 178 2.32 10.16 39.28
N PHE A 179 1.50 11.06 39.79
CA PHE A 179 1.25 11.15 41.22
C PHE A 179 0.34 10.00 41.64
N VAL A 180 0.91 9.05 42.39
CA VAL A 180 0.16 7.95 43.00
C VAL A 180 -0.02 8.29 44.49
N PRO A 181 -1.24 8.59 44.96
CA PRO A 181 -1.47 8.91 46.36
C PRO A 181 -1.27 7.69 47.27
N GLU A 182 -1.24 7.91 48.59
CA GLU A 182 -1.22 6.82 49.58
C GLU A 182 -2.45 5.91 49.41
N ASN A 183 -2.25 4.59 49.58
CA ASN A 183 -3.26 3.55 49.35
C ASN A 183 -3.78 3.48 47.90
N ALA A 184 -2.93 3.85 46.93
CA ALA A 184 -3.17 3.67 45.50
C ALA A 184 -1.99 2.97 44.81
N TYR A 185 -2.27 2.40 43.65
CA TYR A 185 -1.27 1.85 42.75
C TYR A 185 -1.41 2.45 41.35
N PHE A 186 -0.31 2.49 40.60
CA PHE A 186 -0.29 2.96 39.23
C PHE A 186 -1.12 2.07 38.30
N ASP A 187 -1.92 2.69 37.43
CA ASP A 187 -2.81 2.02 36.48
C ASP A 187 -2.46 2.44 35.04
N GLU A 188 -2.23 1.46 34.16
CA GLU A 188 -1.83 1.69 32.75
C GLU A 188 -3.00 2.07 31.84
N ALA A 189 -4.21 2.26 32.39
CA ALA A 189 -5.36 2.64 31.58
C ALA A 189 -5.11 3.97 30.85
N THR A 190 -5.43 4.01 29.57
CA THR A 190 -5.33 5.22 28.72
C THR A 190 -6.39 6.27 29.04
N TYR A 191 -7.21 6.04 30.06
CA TYR A 191 -8.29 6.90 30.52
C TYR A 191 -8.29 6.95 32.05
N GLY A 192 -8.69 8.09 32.62
CA GLY A 192 -8.69 8.34 34.06
C GLY A 192 -7.40 9.01 34.56
N ASN A 193 -7.17 8.93 35.87
CA ASN A 193 -6.09 9.65 36.57
C ASN A 193 -4.74 8.88 36.60
N GLY A 194 -4.69 7.69 35.98
CA GLY A 194 -3.51 6.80 35.90
C GLY A 194 -3.08 6.12 37.19
N TRP A 195 -3.98 6.07 38.17
CA TRP A 195 -3.84 5.28 39.35
C TRP A 195 -5.21 4.78 39.78
N LYS A 196 -5.23 3.72 40.59
CA LYS A 196 -6.42 3.17 41.21
C LYS A 196 -6.17 2.97 42.70
N CYS A 197 -7.22 3.14 43.49
CA CYS A 197 -7.15 2.84 44.91
C CYS A 197 -6.91 1.35 45.14
N GLU A 198 -6.11 1.03 46.15
CA GLU A 198 -5.98 -0.31 46.67
C GLU A 198 -7.33 -0.84 47.16
N ARG A 199 -7.50 -2.16 47.17
CA ARG A 199 -8.73 -2.80 47.65
C ARG A 199 -8.95 -2.42 49.12
N GLY A 200 -10.14 -1.91 49.42
CA GLY A 200 -10.51 -1.38 50.74
C GLY A 200 -10.50 0.15 50.81
N PHE A 201 -10.11 0.84 49.73
CA PHE A 201 -10.12 2.29 49.64
C PHE A 201 -10.96 2.77 48.45
N SER A 202 -11.64 3.90 48.58
CA SER A 202 -12.41 4.55 47.52
C SER A 202 -11.82 5.90 47.14
N GLU A 203 -11.92 6.25 45.85
CA GLU A 203 -11.44 7.52 45.31
C GLU A 203 -12.28 8.70 45.83
N THR A 204 -11.62 9.73 46.35
CA THR A 204 -12.25 10.99 46.76
C THR A 204 -11.32 12.15 46.43
N GLY A 205 -11.58 12.83 45.31
CA GLY A 205 -10.63 13.78 44.74
C GLY A 205 -9.31 13.08 44.39
N ASN A 206 -8.17 13.66 44.75
CA ASN A 206 -6.84 13.09 44.48
C ASN A 206 -6.32 12.19 45.60
N LYS A 207 -7.20 11.47 46.29
CA LYS A 207 -6.85 10.61 47.44
C LYS A 207 -7.67 9.33 47.44
N CYS A 208 -7.10 8.30 48.05
CA CYS A 208 -7.78 7.06 48.39
C CYS A 208 -8.11 7.05 49.88
N ILE A 209 -9.40 7.04 50.21
CA ILE A 209 -9.90 7.05 51.58
C ILE A 209 -10.40 5.66 51.93
N ALA A 210 -10.05 5.16 53.13
CA ALA A 210 -10.47 3.85 53.58
C ALA A 210 -12.01 3.73 53.60
N ILE A 211 -12.52 2.61 53.11
CA ILE A 211 -13.95 2.33 53.08
C ILE A 211 -14.37 1.86 54.47
N GLU A 212 -15.23 2.64 55.11
CA GLU A 212 -15.92 2.20 56.32
C GLU A 212 -17.02 1.20 55.95
N LEU A 213 -16.80 -0.07 56.30
CA LEU A 213 -17.78 -1.13 56.07
C LEU A 213 -18.84 -1.11 57.17
N PRO A 214 -20.13 -0.84 56.85
CA PRO A 214 -21.18 -0.99 57.84
C PRO A 214 -21.39 -2.48 58.20
N PRO A 215 -22.04 -2.77 59.34
CA PRO A 215 -22.41 -4.14 59.69
C PRO A 215 -23.19 -4.82 58.56
N ASN A 216 -22.90 -6.09 58.30
CA ASN A 216 -23.50 -6.88 57.23
C ASN A 216 -23.20 -6.41 55.79
N ALA A 217 -22.05 -5.76 55.57
CA ALA A 217 -21.52 -5.45 54.25
C ALA A 217 -20.19 -6.16 53.95
N HIS A 218 -19.83 -6.23 52.68
CA HIS A 218 -18.53 -6.69 52.19
C HIS A 218 -18.08 -5.80 51.03
N LEU A 219 -16.77 -5.76 50.77
CA LEU A 219 -16.23 -5.09 49.59
C LEU A 219 -16.72 -5.78 48.32
N ASP A 220 -17.10 -4.99 47.32
CA ASP A 220 -17.57 -5.49 46.03
C ASP A 220 -16.43 -6.16 45.23
N ARG A 221 -16.74 -6.54 43.98
CA ARG A 221 -15.75 -7.17 43.09
C ARG A 221 -14.58 -6.23 42.79
N SER A 222 -14.83 -4.93 42.58
CA SER A 222 -13.75 -3.97 42.33
C SER A 222 -12.86 -3.81 43.57
N GLY A 223 -13.46 -3.90 44.76
CA GLY A 223 -12.78 -3.66 46.02
C GLY A 223 -12.69 -2.19 46.40
N ASN A 224 -13.21 -1.29 45.56
CA ASN A 224 -13.25 0.15 45.80
C ASN A 224 -14.67 0.65 46.12
N GLN A 225 -15.63 -0.27 46.27
CA GLN A 225 -16.97 -0.03 46.78
C GLN A 225 -17.38 -1.17 47.73
N TRP A 226 -18.57 -1.08 48.31
CA TRP A 226 -19.13 -2.13 49.16
C TRP A 226 -20.58 -2.45 48.79
N GLU A 227 -20.96 -3.69 49.03
CA GLU A 227 -22.29 -4.23 48.84
C GLU A 227 -22.79 -4.90 50.13
N CYS A 228 -24.11 -4.96 50.29
CA CYS A 228 -24.69 -5.67 51.42
C CYS A 228 -24.52 -7.18 51.26
N ASN A 229 -24.29 -7.87 52.38
CA ASN A 229 -24.31 -9.33 52.42
C ASN A 229 -25.65 -9.88 51.95
N LYS A 230 -25.66 -11.15 51.54
CA LYS A 230 -26.87 -11.86 51.12
C LYS A 230 -27.98 -11.71 52.17
N ASN A 231 -29.21 -11.45 51.71
CA ASN A 231 -30.41 -11.16 52.50
C ASN A 231 -30.49 -9.74 53.13
N PHE A 232 -29.49 -8.88 52.95
CA PHE A 232 -29.56 -7.48 53.35
C PHE A 232 -29.79 -6.58 52.11
N TYR A 233 -30.34 -5.39 52.32
CA TYR A 233 -30.44 -4.35 51.29
C TYR A 233 -29.92 -3.01 51.81
N ARG A 234 -29.46 -2.17 50.87
CA ARG A 234 -28.88 -0.88 51.20
C ARG A 234 -29.96 0.13 51.55
N SER A 235 -29.87 0.70 52.76
CA SER A 235 -30.67 1.83 53.21
C SER A 235 -29.71 2.91 53.72
N LYS A 236 -29.59 4.02 52.98
CA LYS A 236 -28.57 5.06 53.20
C LYS A 236 -27.15 4.45 53.23
N SER A 237 -26.44 4.61 54.34
CA SER A 237 -25.09 4.11 54.61
C SER A 237 -25.07 2.79 55.39
N GLN A 238 -26.19 2.07 55.46
CA GLN A 238 -26.32 0.83 56.24
C GLN A 238 -26.95 -0.32 55.44
N CYS A 239 -26.68 -1.54 55.91
CA CYS A 239 -27.32 -2.76 55.43
C CYS A 239 -28.37 -3.23 56.42
N VAL A 240 -29.62 -3.26 55.97
CA VAL A 240 -30.78 -3.69 56.75
C VAL A 240 -31.33 -5.01 56.20
N LEU A 241 -31.81 -5.89 57.08
CA LEU A 241 -32.33 -7.19 56.69
C LEU A 241 -33.56 -7.00 55.78
N ARG A 242 -33.66 -7.81 54.71
CA ARG A 242 -34.86 -7.89 53.90
C ARG A 242 -35.92 -8.63 54.71
N ASN A 243 -37.01 -7.94 55.06
CA ASN A 243 -38.22 -8.57 55.58
C ASN A 243 -38.92 -9.38 54.49
#